data_AF-A0A257V5D5-F1
#
_entry.id   AF-A0A257V5D5-F1
#
_cell.length_a   1.000
_cell.length_b   1.000
_cell.length_c   1.000
_cell.angle_alpha   90.00
_cell.angle_beta   90.00
_cell.angle_gamma   90.00
#
_symmetry.space_group_name_H-M   'P 1'
#
loop_
_entity.id
_entity.type
_entity.pdbx_description
1 polymer ?
#
loop_
_entity_poly.entity_id
_entity_poly.type
_entity_poly.pdbx_seq_one_letter_code
_entity_poly.pdbx_strand_id
1 'polypeptide(L)'
;MTRAEAVALVLPLLADDDIVVAADGAISREAYRACDRPRTFYMLGSMGQVASIALGLAMTRMERVVALDGDGNLLMGFGGLALVGGLQPANLYHLVLDNGCYATTGGQPAVSQNVDLAAVAASAGYRWARRCFSAEHAAEAMDAWLAAPGPALLDLAVDASDADPAPRVPMTPPEMAQRMRAALAADPE
;
A
#
# COMPACT_ATOMS: atom_id res chain seq x y z
N MET A 1 1.26 6.00 16.21
CA MET A 1 0.03 5.32 15.77
C MET A 1 0.43 3.97 15.22
N THR A 2 -0.38 2.95 15.46
CA THR A 2 -0.11 1.62 14.95
C THR A 2 -0.38 1.53 13.45
N ARG A 3 0.24 0.54 12.80
CA ARG A 3 -0.02 0.20 11.40
C ARG A 3 -1.50 -0.11 11.16
N ALA A 4 -2.13 -0.85 12.07
CA ALA A 4 -3.55 -1.19 11.97
C ALA A 4 -4.46 0.05 12.05
N GLU A 5 -4.13 1.04 12.88
CA GLU A 5 -4.85 2.32 12.94
C GLU A 5 -4.68 3.11 11.63
N ALA A 6 -3.49 3.16 11.07
CA ALA A 6 -3.25 3.81 9.77
C ALA A 6 -4.03 3.14 8.62
N VAL A 7 -4.08 1.81 8.60
CA VAL A 7 -4.89 1.05 7.64
C VAL A 7 -6.38 1.33 7.82
N ALA A 8 -6.87 1.34 9.07
CA ALA A 8 -8.27 1.67 9.37
C ALA A 8 -8.61 3.14 9.06
N LEU A 9 -7.62 4.04 9.06
CA LEU A 9 -7.79 5.45 8.72
C LEU A 9 -7.86 5.68 7.20
N VAL A 10 -7.04 5.00 6.40
CA VAL A 10 -6.98 5.23 4.95
C VAL A 10 -8.14 4.59 4.20
N LEU A 11 -8.60 3.39 4.60
CA LEU A 11 -9.60 2.63 3.84
C LEU A 11 -10.95 3.36 3.66
N PRO A 12 -11.49 4.08 4.67
CA PRO A 12 -12.71 4.88 4.52
C PRO A 12 -12.57 6.10 3.60
N LEU A 13 -11.35 6.53 3.28
CA LEU A 13 -11.09 7.65 2.37
C LEU A 13 -11.16 7.21 0.89
N LEU A 14 -11.19 5.90 0.63
CA LEU A 14 -11.18 5.33 -0.71
C LEU A 14 -12.61 5.22 -1.27
N ALA A 15 -12.78 5.56 -2.55
CA ALA A 15 -14.04 5.38 -3.26
C ALA A 15 -14.34 3.90 -3.47
N ASP A 16 -15.61 3.51 -3.65
CA ASP A 16 -16.00 2.09 -3.79
C ASP A 16 -15.37 1.38 -5.00
N ASP A 17 -15.04 2.13 -6.06
CA ASP A 17 -14.40 1.63 -7.26
C ASP A 17 -12.86 1.59 -7.19
N ASP A 18 -12.25 2.24 -6.18
CA ASP A 18 -10.81 2.22 -5.94
C ASP A 18 -10.32 0.77 -5.74
N ILE A 19 -9.23 0.45 -6.45
CA ILE A 19 -8.62 -0.86 -6.49
C ILE A 19 -7.48 -0.90 -5.47
N VAL A 20 -7.51 -1.82 -4.52
CA VAL A 20 -6.51 -1.90 -3.45
C VAL A 20 -5.62 -3.12 -3.61
N VAL A 21 -4.31 -2.95 -3.49
CA VAL A 21 -3.32 -4.04 -3.39
C VAL A 21 -2.66 -3.92 -2.03
N ALA A 22 -2.92 -4.87 -1.14
CA ALA A 22 -2.36 -4.87 0.21
C ALA A 22 -1.20 -5.84 0.32
N ALA A 23 -0.09 -5.40 0.91
CA ALA A 23 1.11 -6.21 1.14
C ALA A 23 0.84 -7.45 1.99
N ASP A 24 1.75 -8.42 1.88
CA ASP A 24 1.69 -9.63 2.66
C ASP A 24 1.95 -9.43 4.16
N GLY A 25 1.82 -10.52 4.90
CA GLY A 25 1.95 -10.49 6.35
C GLY A 25 0.77 -9.78 7.02
N ALA A 26 1.07 -8.71 7.75
CA ALA A 26 0.12 -8.05 8.63
C ALA A 26 -0.79 -7.05 7.90
N ILE A 27 -0.29 -6.36 6.88
CA ILE A 27 -1.06 -5.30 6.17
C ILE A 27 -2.32 -5.88 5.53
N SER A 28 -2.20 -7.00 4.79
CA SER A 28 -3.37 -7.70 4.24
C SER A 28 -4.38 -8.14 5.31
N ARG A 29 -3.92 -8.59 6.48
CA ARG A 29 -4.80 -9.05 7.56
C ARG A 29 -5.52 -7.89 8.23
N GLU A 30 -4.80 -6.80 8.49
CA GLU A 30 -5.33 -5.57 9.07
C GLU A 30 -6.33 -4.92 8.12
N ALA A 31 -6.03 -4.88 6.82
CA ALA A 31 -6.94 -4.34 5.81
C ALA A 31 -8.22 -5.18 5.72
N TYR A 32 -8.11 -6.52 5.71
CA TYR A 32 -9.27 -7.41 5.71
C TYR A 32 -10.12 -7.26 6.97
N ARG A 33 -9.49 -7.13 8.15
CA ARG A 33 -10.18 -6.91 9.42
C ARG A 33 -10.88 -5.55 9.46
N ALA A 34 -10.23 -4.50 8.95
CA ALA A 34 -10.73 -3.14 9.01
C ALA A 34 -11.90 -2.90 8.04
N CYS A 35 -11.73 -3.30 6.77
CA CYS A 35 -12.77 -3.14 5.75
C CYS A 35 -12.50 -4.11 4.58
N ASP A 36 -13.16 -5.27 4.60
CA ASP A 36 -13.12 -6.19 3.46
C ASP A 36 -13.88 -5.60 2.25
N ARG A 37 -13.23 -5.58 1.08
CA ARG A 37 -13.78 -4.98 -0.15
C ARG A 37 -13.59 -5.92 -1.35
N PRO A 38 -14.56 -6.04 -2.27
CA PRO A 38 -14.42 -6.89 -3.46
C PRO A 38 -13.23 -6.56 -4.35
N ARG A 39 -12.84 -5.27 -4.41
CA ARG A 39 -11.73 -4.74 -5.21
C ARG A 39 -10.41 -4.65 -4.43
N THR A 40 -10.28 -5.38 -3.31
CA THR A 40 -8.99 -5.52 -2.61
C THR A 40 -8.35 -6.86 -2.90
N PHE A 41 -7.11 -6.81 -3.38
CA PHE A 41 -6.24 -7.97 -3.50
C PHE A 41 -5.32 -8.05 -2.27
N TYR A 42 -5.63 -8.99 -1.39
CA TYR A 42 -4.82 -9.31 -0.21
C TYR A 42 -3.65 -10.20 -0.64
N MET A 43 -2.48 -9.62 -0.89
CA MET A 43 -1.33 -10.38 -1.33
C MET A 43 -0.83 -11.25 -0.15
N LEU A 44 -0.98 -12.58 -0.19
CA LEU A 44 -0.61 -13.44 0.95
C LEU A 44 0.87 -13.86 1.00
N GLY A 45 1.63 -13.56 -0.03
CA GLY A 45 3.07 -13.86 -0.18
C GLY A 45 3.66 -13.02 -1.30
N SER A 46 4.80 -13.40 -1.88
CA SER A 46 5.44 -12.60 -2.94
C SER A 46 5.85 -11.20 -2.49
N MET A 47 6.53 -11.15 -1.35
CA MET A 47 7.08 -9.92 -0.78
C MET A 47 7.90 -9.14 -1.81
N GLY A 48 7.67 -7.83 -1.87
CA GLY A 48 8.24 -6.92 -2.87
C GLY A 48 7.49 -6.83 -4.20
N GLN A 49 6.30 -7.44 -4.32
CA GLN A 49 5.53 -7.38 -5.57
C GLN A 49 4.35 -6.39 -5.56
N VAL A 50 4.07 -5.71 -4.44
CA VAL A 50 2.95 -4.76 -4.34
C VAL A 50 3.03 -3.67 -5.40
N ALA A 51 4.18 -2.98 -5.49
CA ALA A 51 4.39 -1.94 -6.49
C ALA A 51 4.20 -2.46 -7.93
N SER A 52 4.71 -3.66 -8.24
CA SER A 52 4.60 -4.28 -9.57
C SER A 52 3.16 -4.66 -9.92
N ILE A 53 2.41 -5.24 -8.97
CA ILE A 53 1.00 -5.62 -9.16
C ILE A 53 0.15 -4.36 -9.33
N ALA A 54 0.34 -3.36 -8.45
CA ALA A 54 -0.37 -2.09 -8.53
C ALA A 54 -0.08 -1.36 -9.85
N LEU A 55 1.16 -1.36 -10.32
CA LEU A 55 1.52 -0.81 -11.63
C LEU A 55 0.81 -1.52 -12.78
N GLY A 56 0.79 -2.87 -12.79
CA GLY A 56 0.07 -3.62 -13.81
C GLY A 56 -1.42 -3.29 -13.86
N LEU A 57 -2.06 -3.12 -12.70
CA LEU A 57 -3.44 -2.67 -12.61
C LEU A 57 -3.61 -1.23 -13.11
N ALA A 58 -2.77 -0.30 -12.68
CA ALA A 58 -2.84 1.11 -13.05
C ALA A 58 -2.61 1.33 -14.56
N MET A 59 -1.83 0.48 -15.20
CA MET A 59 -1.60 0.50 -16.65
C MET A 59 -2.75 -0.08 -17.48
N THR A 60 -3.66 -0.83 -16.85
CA THR A 60 -4.76 -1.55 -17.53
C THR A 60 -6.15 -1.10 -17.11
N ARG A 61 -6.24 -0.18 -16.14
CA ARG A 61 -7.47 0.32 -15.52
C ARG A 61 -7.43 1.83 -15.41
N MET A 62 -8.61 2.44 -15.42
CA MET A 62 -8.76 3.90 -15.30
C MET A 62 -9.03 4.31 -13.84
N GLU A 63 -9.62 3.40 -13.07
CA GLU A 63 -9.90 3.57 -11.64
C GLU A 63 -8.61 3.80 -10.84
N ARG A 64 -8.71 4.47 -9.69
CA ARG A 64 -7.56 4.65 -8.81
C ARG A 64 -7.05 3.30 -8.32
N VAL A 65 -5.73 3.14 -8.30
CA VAL A 65 -5.06 1.98 -7.72
C VAL A 65 -4.27 2.41 -6.50
N VAL A 66 -4.59 1.83 -5.36
CA VAL A 66 -3.96 2.08 -4.07
C VAL A 66 -3.10 0.88 -3.67
N ALA A 67 -1.78 1.08 -3.63
CA ALA A 67 -0.83 0.15 -3.06
C ALA A 67 -0.66 0.44 -1.56
N LEU A 68 -1.11 -0.48 -0.71
CA LEU A 68 -0.81 -0.48 0.73
C LEU A 68 0.40 -1.37 0.96
N ASP A 69 1.56 -0.74 1.11
CA ASP A 69 2.86 -1.39 1.22
C ASP A 69 3.46 -1.21 2.62
N GLY A 70 4.46 -2.02 2.95
CA GLY A 70 5.34 -1.84 4.10
C GLY A 70 6.73 -1.47 3.63
N ASP A 71 7.49 -0.75 4.46
CA ASP A 71 8.87 -0.38 4.17
C ASP A 71 9.76 -1.58 3.79
N GLY A 72 9.69 -2.67 4.56
CA GLY A 72 10.44 -3.90 4.27
C GLY A 72 10.01 -4.57 2.96
N ASN A 73 8.72 -4.54 2.64
CA ASN A 73 8.21 -5.10 1.39
C ASN A 73 8.66 -4.25 0.19
N LEU A 74 8.52 -2.92 0.27
CA LEU A 74 9.02 -1.99 -0.75
C LEU A 74 10.52 -2.16 -0.98
N LEU A 75 11.31 -2.31 0.09
CA LEU A 75 12.76 -2.49 0.01
C LEU A 75 13.16 -3.81 -0.69
N MET A 76 12.39 -4.88 -0.52
CA MET A 76 12.60 -6.11 -1.30
C MET A 76 12.20 -5.95 -2.77
N GLY A 77 11.20 -5.12 -3.04
CA GLY A 77 10.66 -4.78 -4.35
C GLY A 77 11.23 -3.52 -4.98
N PHE A 78 12.40 -3.05 -4.57
CA PHE A 78 12.83 -1.65 -4.76
C PHE A 78 12.83 -1.16 -6.22
N GLY A 79 13.11 -2.06 -7.18
CA GLY A 79 13.02 -1.77 -8.61
C GLY A 79 11.62 -1.32 -9.08
N GLY A 80 10.57 -1.66 -8.33
CA GLY A 80 9.20 -1.22 -8.58
C GLY A 80 9.04 0.31 -8.54
N LEU A 81 9.83 1.01 -7.72
CA LEU A 81 9.84 2.49 -7.71
C LEU A 81 10.29 3.05 -9.07
N ALA A 82 11.35 2.48 -9.64
CA ALA A 82 11.86 2.90 -10.94
C ALA A 82 10.88 2.60 -12.08
N LEU A 83 10.16 1.47 -12.01
CA LEU A 83 9.14 1.12 -13.02
C LEU A 83 7.93 2.07 -12.94
N VAL A 84 7.40 2.31 -11.74
CA VAL A 84 6.28 3.25 -11.54
C VAL A 84 6.69 4.66 -11.96
N GLY A 85 7.86 5.11 -11.51
CA GLY A 85 8.41 6.41 -11.84
C GLY A 85 8.73 6.58 -13.34
N GLY A 86 9.16 5.52 -14.02
CA GLY A 86 9.41 5.56 -15.47
C GLY A 86 8.15 5.53 -16.33
N LEU A 87 7.12 4.77 -15.90
CA LEU A 87 5.87 4.60 -16.67
C LEU A 87 4.78 5.63 -16.31
N GLN A 88 4.90 6.31 -15.18
CA GLN A 88 4.11 7.51 -14.85
C GLN A 88 2.57 7.34 -14.82
N PRO A 89 1.98 6.22 -14.32
CA PRO A 89 0.52 6.07 -14.28
C PRO A 89 -0.14 7.14 -13.41
N ALA A 90 -1.14 7.85 -13.94
CA ALA A 90 -1.79 8.97 -13.25
C ALA A 90 -2.71 8.56 -12.08
N ASN A 91 -3.14 7.32 -12.08
CA ASN A 91 -4.10 6.74 -11.14
C ASN A 91 -3.45 5.87 -10.06
N LEU A 92 -2.11 5.85 -9.93
CA LEU A 92 -1.43 5.03 -8.91
C LEU A 92 -1.08 5.84 -7.65
N TYR A 93 -1.48 5.32 -6.50
CA TYR A 93 -1.23 5.91 -5.19
C TYR A 93 -0.59 4.86 -4.30
N HIS A 94 0.60 5.13 -3.78
CA HIS A 94 1.42 4.19 -3.02
C HIS A 94 1.60 4.66 -1.58
N LEU A 95 0.95 4.01 -0.63
CA LEU A 95 1.11 4.26 0.80
C LEU A 95 2.08 3.23 1.38
N VAL A 96 3.19 3.70 1.93
CA VAL A 96 4.17 2.88 2.64
C VAL A 96 3.95 3.07 4.13
N LEU A 97 3.65 1.99 4.83
CA LEU A 97 3.52 1.94 6.29
C LEU A 97 4.88 1.59 6.87
N ASP A 98 5.69 2.61 7.19
CA ASP A 98 7.08 2.47 7.62
C ASP A 98 7.18 2.38 9.14
N ASN A 99 7.43 1.17 9.64
CA ASN A 99 7.72 0.92 11.06
C ASN A 99 9.22 0.75 11.34
N GLY A 100 10.07 0.90 10.31
CA GLY A 100 11.51 0.74 10.39
C GLY A 100 11.98 -0.69 10.74
N CYS A 101 11.13 -1.72 10.63
CA CYS A 101 11.54 -3.10 10.96
C CYS A 101 10.70 -4.20 10.29
N TYR A 102 11.30 -5.38 10.13
CA TYR A 102 10.58 -6.60 9.73
C TYR A 102 9.84 -7.22 10.92
N ALA A 103 8.79 -6.55 11.40
CA ALA A 103 8.06 -6.89 12.64
C ALA A 103 7.55 -8.34 12.68
N THR A 104 7.15 -8.91 11.53
CA THR A 104 6.55 -10.25 11.45
C THR A 104 7.56 -11.40 11.42
N THR A 105 8.86 -11.11 11.20
CA THR A 105 9.93 -12.12 11.07
C THR A 105 11.02 -12.01 12.14
N GLY A 106 10.76 -11.23 13.20
CA GLY A 106 11.66 -11.09 14.34
C GLY A 106 12.09 -9.67 14.67
N GLY A 107 11.55 -8.65 14.00
CA GLY A 107 11.77 -7.24 14.35
C GLY A 107 13.15 -6.71 13.99
N GLN A 108 13.82 -7.33 13.02
CA GLN A 108 15.11 -6.86 12.52
C GLN A 108 14.95 -5.45 11.93
N PRO A 109 15.86 -4.50 12.20
CA PRO A 109 15.79 -3.17 11.62
C PRO A 109 15.75 -3.22 10.09
N ALA A 110 14.84 -2.44 9.50
CA ALA A 110 14.80 -2.21 8.08
C ALA A 110 15.69 -1.01 7.72
N VAL A 111 16.25 -1.02 6.52
CA VAL A 111 17.16 0.05 6.06
C VAL A 111 16.42 1.37 5.76
N SER A 112 15.08 1.38 5.80
CA SER A 112 14.22 2.57 5.78
C SER A 112 14.54 3.58 6.90
N GLN A 113 15.17 3.12 7.99
CA GLN A 113 15.72 3.99 9.03
C GLN A 113 16.88 4.89 8.54
N ASN A 114 17.54 4.52 7.43
CA ASN A 114 18.67 5.24 6.86
C ASN A 114 18.43 5.70 5.42
N VAL A 115 17.38 5.21 4.77
CA VAL A 115 17.01 5.52 3.40
C VAL A 115 15.68 6.28 3.40
N ASP A 116 15.70 7.52 2.92
CA ASP A 116 14.47 8.30 2.73
C ASP A 116 13.71 7.79 1.50
N LEU A 117 12.70 6.94 1.75
CA LEU A 117 11.90 6.29 0.71
C LEU A 117 11.12 7.31 -0.14
N ALA A 118 10.64 8.40 0.48
CA ALA A 118 9.96 9.47 -0.24
C ALA A 118 10.91 10.23 -1.18
N ALA A 119 12.12 10.57 -0.70
CA ALA A 119 13.13 11.22 -1.54
C ALA A 119 13.59 10.32 -2.70
N VAL A 120 13.73 9.01 -2.45
CA VAL A 120 14.01 8.02 -3.50
C VAL A 120 12.86 7.99 -4.52
N ALA A 121 11.61 7.91 -4.08
CA ALA A 121 10.46 7.87 -4.97
C ALA A 121 10.36 9.12 -5.85
N ALA A 122 10.57 10.31 -5.27
CA ALA A 122 10.68 11.55 -6.03
C ALA A 122 11.79 11.49 -7.09
N SER A 123 12.97 10.99 -6.70
CA SER A 123 14.12 10.84 -7.61
C SER A 123 13.88 9.79 -8.71
N ALA A 124 13.07 8.77 -8.43
CA ALA A 124 12.63 7.76 -9.40
C ALA A 124 11.59 8.30 -10.39
N GLY A 125 10.98 9.46 -10.10
CA GLY A 125 10.04 10.15 -10.98
C GLY A 125 8.61 10.24 -10.45
N TYR A 126 8.31 9.83 -9.20
CA TYR A 126 6.98 10.04 -8.64
C TYR A 126 6.63 11.54 -8.67
N ARG A 127 5.43 11.88 -9.15
CA ARG A 127 4.97 13.27 -9.29
C ARG A 127 4.75 13.93 -7.94
N TRP A 128 4.45 13.12 -6.94
CA TRP A 128 4.35 13.54 -5.57
C TRP A 128 4.97 12.46 -4.68
N ALA A 129 5.86 12.85 -3.77
CA ALA A 129 6.35 11.96 -2.74
C ALA A 129 6.62 12.74 -1.46
N ARG A 130 6.09 12.27 -0.33
CA ARG A 130 6.32 12.89 0.98
C ARG A 130 6.40 11.85 2.08
N ARG A 131 7.13 12.21 3.13
CA ARG A 131 7.16 11.45 4.37
C ARG A 131 6.37 12.18 5.46
N CYS A 132 5.53 11.46 6.20
CA CYS A 132 4.82 11.95 7.37
C CYS A 132 5.31 11.20 8.63
N PHE A 133 5.87 11.94 9.58
CA PHE A 133 6.37 11.38 10.85
C PHE A 133 5.38 11.49 12.00
N SER A 134 4.26 12.22 11.81
CA SER A 134 3.34 12.56 12.89
C SER A 134 2.04 11.77 12.75
N ALA A 135 1.69 11.05 13.82
CA ALA A 135 0.39 10.42 13.93
C ALA A 135 -0.76 11.46 13.88
N GLU A 136 -0.54 12.65 14.45
CA GLU A 136 -1.55 13.72 14.50
C GLU A 136 -1.86 14.29 13.10
N HIS A 137 -0.86 14.31 12.20
CA HIS A 137 -1.01 14.82 10.84
C HIS A 137 -1.27 13.71 9.80
N ALA A 138 -1.47 12.46 10.22
CA ALA A 138 -1.62 11.34 9.29
C ALA A 138 -2.86 11.49 8.38
N ALA A 139 -3.99 11.90 8.93
CA ALA A 139 -5.23 12.11 8.16
C ALA A 139 -5.03 13.20 7.09
N GLU A 140 -4.52 14.38 7.46
CA GLU A 140 -4.20 15.45 6.51
C GLU A 140 -3.18 15.02 5.45
N ALA A 141 -2.18 14.22 5.84
CA ALA A 141 -1.19 13.70 4.90
C ALA A 141 -1.82 12.73 3.89
N MET A 142 -2.75 11.87 4.32
CA MET A 142 -3.51 10.97 3.43
C MET A 142 -4.42 11.74 2.49
N ASP A 143 -5.13 12.76 2.98
CA ASP A 143 -5.97 13.63 2.13
C ASP A 143 -5.13 14.35 1.07
N ALA A 144 -4.00 14.94 1.48
CA ALA A 144 -3.09 15.61 0.56
C ALA A 144 -2.48 14.65 -0.47
N TRP A 145 -2.19 13.41 -0.06
CA TRP A 145 -1.69 12.36 -0.94
C TRP A 145 -2.74 11.92 -1.96
N LEU A 146 -3.99 11.69 -1.55
CA LEU A 146 -5.09 11.30 -2.44
C LEU A 146 -5.50 12.41 -3.42
N ALA A 147 -5.27 13.67 -3.06
CA ALA A 147 -5.50 14.84 -3.91
C ALA A 147 -4.32 15.16 -4.86
N ALA A 148 -3.15 14.55 -4.64
CA ALA A 148 -1.96 14.81 -5.45
C ALA A 148 -2.03 14.15 -6.83
N PRO A 149 -1.31 14.67 -7.84
CA PRO A 149 -1.15 13.96 -9.10
C PRO A 149 -0.37 12.65 -8.88
N GLY A 150 -1.03 11.50 -9.08
CA GLY A 150 -0.35 10.19 -9.11
C GLY A 150 0.64 10.10 -10.27
N PRO A 151 1.72 9.29 -10.28
CA PRO A 151 2.04 8.35 -9.21
C PRO A 151 2.51 9.11 -7.98
N ALA A 152 1.82 8.86 -6.86
CA ALA A 152 1.99 9.59 -5.62
C ALA A 152 2.38 8.64 -4.50
N LEU A 153 3.48 8.90 -3.80
CA LEU A 153 3.95 8.08 -2.69
C LEU A 153 3.84 8.81 -1.36
N LEU A 154 3.15 8.22 -0.39
CA LEU A 154 3.19 8.66 1.00
C LEU A 154 3.96 7.62 1.82
N ASP A 155 5.09 8.04 2.39
CA ASP A 155 5.82 7.28 3.40
C ASP A 155 5.29 7.71 4.78
N LEU A 156 4.53 6.86 5.45
CA LEU A 156 3.89 7.14 6.73
C LEU A 156 4.59 6.36 7.84
N ALA A 157 5.20 7.07 8.78
CA ALA A 157 5.78 6.46 9.96
C ALA A 157 4.69 5.88 10.87
N VAL A 158 4.83 4.61 11.23
CA VAL A 158 3.93 3.90 12.16
C VAL A 158 4.73 3.15 13.24
N ASP A 159 4.07 2.81 14.33
CA ASP A 159 4.72 2.12 15.45
C ASP A 159 5.05 0.66 15.06
N ALA A 160 6.19 0.16 15.54
CA ALA A 160 6.61 -1.23 15.35
C ALA A 160 5.79 -2.26 16.16
N SER A 161 4.82 -1.80 16.95
CA SER A 161 3.98 -2.67 17.78
C SER A 161 3.09 -3.59 16.93
N ASP A 162 3.04 -4.87 17.31
CA ASP A 162 2.17 -5.90 16.73
C ASP A 162 1.36 -6.62 17.84
N ALA A 163 0.96 -5.88 18.88
CA ALA A 163 0.38 -6.45 20.11
C ALA A 163 -0.98 -7.15 19.92
N ASP A 164 -1.74 -6.77 18.88
CA ASP A 164 -3.03 -7.37 18.53
C ASP A 164 -3.05 -7.75 17.03
N PRO A 165 -2.39 -8.85 16.64
CA PRO A 165 -2.25 -9.22 15.24
C PRO A 165 -3.60 -9.67 14.67
N ALA A 166 -3.99 -9.08 13.55
CA ALA A 166 -5.21 -9.46 12.85
C ALA A 166 -5.17 -10.94 12.38
N PRO A 167 -6.33 -11.63 12.34
CA PRO A 167 -6.40 -13.02 11.89
C PRO A 167 -6.00 -13.15 10.42
N ARG A 168 -5.65 -14.37 9.99
CA ARG A 168 -5.37 -14.63 8.58
C ARG A 168 -6.61 -14.37 7.73
N VAL A 169 -6.40 -13.81 6.54
CA VAL A 169 -7.47 -13.65 5.56
C VAL A 169 -7.99 -15.04 5.18
N PRO A 170 -9.30 -15.32 5.33
CA PRO A 170 -9.89 -16.64 5.13
C PRO A 170 -10.17 -16.92 3.63
N MET A 171 -9.20 -16.62 2.77
CA MET A 171 -9.24 -16.88 1.33
C MET A 171 -7.89 -17.41 0.87
N THR A 172 -7.88 -18.27 -0.13
CA THR A 172 -6.68 -18.73 -0.83
C THR A 172 -6.28 -17.73 -1.92
N PRO A 173 -5.01 -17.73 -2.37
CA PRO A 173 -4.58 -16.85 -3.46
C PRO A 173 -5.40 -16.97 -4.76
N PRO A 174 -5.80 -18.18 -5.22
CA PRO A 174 -6.70 -18.31 -6.37
C PRO A 174 -8.08 -17.67 -6.14
N GLU A 175 -8.67 -17.85 -4.96
CA GLU A 175 -9.97 -17.25 -4.61
C GLU A 175 -9.90 -15.72 -4.60
N MET A 176 -8.84 -15.15 -4.03
CA MET A 176 -8.60 -13.70 -4.03
C MET A 176 -8.44 -13.16 -5.46
N ALA A 177 -7.66 -13.85 -6.30
CA ALA A 177 -7.47 -13.47 -7.69
C ALA A 177 -8.77 -13.58 -8.51
N GLN A 178 -9.60 -14.59 -8.24
CA GLN A 178 -10.91 -14.76 -8.90
C GLN A 178 -11.90 -13.69 -8.44
N ARG A 179 -11.98 -13.42 -7.13
CA ARG A 179 -12.82 -12.38 -6.53
C ARG A 179 -12.50 -11.01 -7.12
N MET A 180 -11.21 -10.65 -7.15
CA MET A 180 -10.73 -9.40 -7.75
C MET A 180 -11.11 -9.33 -9.23
N ARG A 181 -10.88 -10.40 -10.01
CA ARG A 181 -11.25 -10.44 -11.44
C ARG A 181 -12.75 -10.25 -11.67
N ALA A 182 -13.59 -10.88 -10.86
CA ALA A 182 -15.04 -10.72 -10.94
C ALA A 182 -15.46 -9.28 -10.60
N ALA A 183 -14.89 -8.70 -9.53
CA ALA A 183 -15.18 -7.33 -9.12
C ALA A 183 -14.75 -6.28 -10.16
N LEU A 184 -13.64 -6.52 -10.87
CA LEU A 184 -13.13 -5.65 -11.94
C LEU A 184 -13.78 -5.89 -13.31
N ALA A 185 -14.60 -6.94 -13.46
CA ALA A 185 -15.36 -7.23 -14.68
C ALA A 185 -16.80 -6.70 -14.62
N ALA A 186 -17.33 -6.48 -13.42
CA ALA A 186 -18.54 -5.70 -13.22
C ALA A 186 -18.18 -4.22 -13.45
N ASP A 187 -18.66 -3.64 -14.55
CA ASP A 187 -18.60 -2.19 -14.74
C ASP A 187 -19.29 -1.51 -13.54
N PRO A 188 -18.73 -0.40 -13.01
CA PRO A 188 -19.49 0.41 -12.07
C PRO A 188 -20.74 0.94 -12.79
N GLU A 189 -21.92 0.65 -12.25
CA GLU A 189 -23.20 1.23 -12.70
C GLU A 189 -23.19 2.76 -12.63
#